data_AF-A0A7K1S9P3-F1
#
_entry.id   AF-A0A7K1S9P3-F1
#
_cell.length_a   1.000
_cell.length_b   1.000
_cell.length_c   1.000
_cell.angle_alpha   90.00
_cell.angle_beta   90.00
_cell.angle_gamma   90.00
#
_symmetry.space_group_name_H-M   'P 1'
#
loop_
_entity.id
_entity.type
_entity.pdbx_description
1 polymer ?
#
loop_
_entity_poly.entity_id
_entity_poly.type
_entity_poly.pdbx_seq_one_letter_code
_entity_poly.pdbx_strand_id
1 'polypeptide(L)' 'MSDLDELLDFYGPQQLPQTTQYYSHWTNSKNLRNCINLAMRGAKNGNTSSLKTLQLIRVLLVAQA' A
#
# COMPACT_ATOMS: atom_id res chain seq x y z
N MET A 1 17.51 4.04 -1.99
CA MET A 1 16.89 3.72 -0.69
C MET A 1 15.78 4.70 -0.32
N SER A 2 15.76 5.94 -0.86
CA SER A 2 14.72 6.94 -0.61
C SER A 2 13.27 6.52 -0.94
N ASP A 3 13.05 5.72 -2.01
CA ASP A 3 11.69 5.29 -2.38
C ASP A 3 11.03 4.38 -1.34
N LEU A 4 11.82 3.55 -0.64
CA LEU A 4 11.26 2.64 0.35
C LEU A 4 10.83 3.39 1.60
N ASP A 5 11.67 4.30 2.09
CA ASP A 5 11.36 5.10 3.28
C ASP A 5 10.14 5.99 3.04
N GLU A 6 10.01 6.60 1.86
CA GLU A 6 8.83 7.40 1.48
C GLU A 6 7.56 6.54 1.40
N LEU A 7 7.65 5.31 0.89
CA LEU A 7 6.51 4.38 0.89
C LEU A 7 6.16 3.91 2.30
N LEU A 8 7.15 3.69 3.16
CA LEU A 8 6.92 3.29 4.55
C LEU A 8 6.25 4.41 5.36
N ASP A 9 6.60 5.66 5.11
CA ASP A 9 5.90 6.82 5.69
C ASP A 9 4.46 6.92 5.15
N PHE A 10 4.26 6.76 3.85
CA PHE A 10 2.93 6.79 3.22
C PHE A 10 1.98 5.70 3.77
N TYR A 11 2.48 4.47 3.95
CA TYR A 11 1.72 3.34 4.50
C TYR A 11 1.85 3.19 6.02
N GLY A 12 2.50 4.16 6.69
CA GLY A 12 2.80 4.17 8.10
C GLY A 12 1.55 4.16 9.00
N PRO A 13 1.73 4.15 10.33
CA PRO A 13 0.72 3.73 11.31
C PRO A 13 -0.58 4.57 11.36
N GLN A 14 -0.71 5.67 10.62
CA GLN A 14 -1.83 6.61 10.81
C GLN A 14 -2.72 6.91 9.60
N GLN A 15 -2.37 6.59 8.35
CA GLN A 15 -3.09 7.23 7.22
C GLN A 15 -3.23 6.36 5.96
N LEU A 16 -3.75 5.13 6.08
CA LEU A 16 -4.57 4.69 4.96
C LEU A 16 -5.85 5.54 5.03
N PRO A 17 -6.15 6.37 4.01
CA PRO A 17 -7.40 7.10 3.98
C PRO A 17 -8.50 6.07 4.23
N GLN A 18 -9.44 6.37 5.12
CA GLN A 18 -10.71 5.67 5.10
C GLN A 18 -11.34 6.02 3.76
N THR A 19 -10.97 5.28 2.72
CA THR A 19 -11.49 5.44 1.36
C THR A 19 -12.99 5.36 1.50
N THR A 20 -13.65 6.49 1.25
CA THR A 20 -15.07 6.68 1.42
C THR A 20 -15.78 5.64 0.55
N GLN A 21 -16.29 4.60 1.22
CA GLN A 21 -17.24 3.59 0.75
C GLN A 21 -17.50 3.50 -0.77
N TYR A 22 -16.54 3.00 -1.54
CA TYR A 22 -16.82 2.39 -2.84
C TYR A 22 -16.01 1.10 -3.03
N TYR A 23 -15.87 0.33 -1.95
CA TYR A 23 -15.44 -1.05 -2.07
C TYR A 23 -16.62 -1.87 -2.60
N SER A 24 -16.57 -2.22 -3.88
CA SER A 24 -17.34 -3.36 -4.38
C SER A 24 -17.03 -4.55 -3.47
N HIS A 25 -18.01 -5.44 -3.26
CA HIS A 25 -17.98 -6.60 -2.35
C HIS A 25 -16.70 -7.48 -2.38
N TRP A 26 -15.83 -7.28 -3.38
CA TRP A 26 -14.57 -7.97 -3.66
C TRP A 26 -13.33 -7.37 -2.99
N THR A 27 -13.39 -6.12 -2.56
CA THR A 27 -12.25 -5.40 -1.96
C THR A 27 -12.48 -5.27 -0.45
N ASN A 28 -12.49 -6.42 0.22
CA ASN A 28 -12.47 -6.48 1.66
C ASN A 28 -11.22 -5.73 2.14
N SER A 29 -11.38 -4.56 2.77
CA SER A 29 -10.28 -3.65 3.17
C SER A 29 -9.17 -4.34 3.99
N LYS A 30 -9.52 -5.45 4.66
CA LYS A 30 -8.56 -6.34 5.34
C LYS A 30 -7.56 -7.01 4.39
N ASN A 31 -7.99 -7.39 3.19
CA ASN A 31 -7.14 -8.02 2.18
C ASN A 31 -6.12 -7.03 1.61
N LEU A 32 -6.55 -5.80 1.29
CA LEU A 32 -5.64 -4.76 0.79
C LEU A 32 -4.59 -4.40 1.85
N ARG A 33 -5.01 -4.23 3.12
CA ARG A 33 -4.08 -3.96 4.22
C ARG A 33 -3.07 -5.10 4.43
N ASN A 34 -3.52 -6.34 4.33
CA ASN A 34 -2.63 -7.51 4.39
C ASN A 34 -1.65 -7.55 3.21
N CYS A 35 -2.11 -7.25 2.00
CA CYS A 35 -1.24 -7.16 0.81
C CYS A 35 -0.18 -6.07 0.97
N ILE A 36 -0.55 -4.89 1.45
CA ILE A 36 0.38 -3.79 1.74
C ILE A 36 1.40 -4.22 2.80
N ASN A 37 0.95 -4.84 3.90
CA ASN A 37 1.84 -5.33 4.95
C ASN A 37 2.84 -6.39 4.44
N LEU A 38 2.39 -7.33 3.61
CA LEU A 38 3.26 -8.35 3.01
C LEU A 38 4.27 -7.71 2.04
N ALA A 39 3.82 -6.77 1.22
CA ALA A 39 4.69 -6.06 0.29
C ALA A 39 5.73 -5.17 1.03
N MET A 40 5.36 -4.52 2.14
CA MET A 40 6.31 -3.79 2.99
C MET A 40 7.37 -4.70 3.57
N ARG A 41 6.99 -5.89 4.07
CA ARG A 41 7.96 -6.89 4.57
C ARG A 41 8.88 -7.39 3.46
N GLY A 42 8.34 -7.68 2.28
CA GLY A 42 9.13 -8.08 1.12
C GLY A 42 10.12 -6.99 0.70
N ALA A 43 9.67 -5.74 0.60
CA ALA A 43 10.50 -4.62 0.19
C ALA A 43 11.62 -4.32 1.21
N LYS A 44 11.34 -4.43 2.51
CA LYS A 44 12.37 -4.35 3.58
C LYS A 44 13.45 -5.43 3.47
N ASN A 45 13.11 -6.59 2.92
CA ASN A 45 14.06 -7.67 2.65
C ASN A 45 14.79 -7.52 1.29
N GLY A 46 14.65 -6.38 0.62
CA GLY A 46 15.27 -6.11 -0.69
C GLY A 46 14.48 -6.63 -1.90
N ASN A 47 13.23 -7.08 -1.72
CA ASN A 47 12.39 -7.52 -2.84
C ASN A 47 11.89 -6.33 -3.67
N THR A 48 12.47 -6.17 -4.86
CA THR A 48 12.15 -5.08 -5.80
C THR A 48 10.74 -5.19 -6.39
N SER A 49 10.20 -6.41 -6.55
CA SER A 49 8.82 -6.61 -7.00
C SER A 49 7.83 -6.10 -5.96
N SER A 50 8.10 -6.36 -4.68
CA SER A 50 7.28 -5.83 -3.59
C SER A 50 7.31 -4.30 -3.52
N LEU A 51 8.45 -3.68 -3.80
CA LEU A 51 8.57 -2.22 -3.90
C LEU A 51 7.68 -1.67 -5.04
N LYS A 52 7.75 -2.27 -6.23
CA LYS A 52 6.89 -1.89 -7.38
C LYS A 52 5.41 -2.05 -7.06
N THR A 53 5.03 -3.12 -6.35
CA THR A 53 3.65 -3.32 -5.90
C THR A 53 3.20 -2.19 -4.97
N LEU A 54 4.04 -1.76 -4.02
CA LEU A 54 3.71 -0.64 -3.14
C LEU A 54 3.55 0.68 -3.90
N GLN A 55 4.39 0.94 -4.92
CA GLN A 55 4.26 2.11 -5.78
C GLN A 55 2.93 2.09 -6.58
N LEU A 56 2.59 0.94 -7.16
CA LEU A 56 1.34 0.76 -7.90
C LEU A 56 0.12 1.02 -7.02
N ILE A 57 0.10 0.44 -5.81
CA ILE A 57 -1.00 0.65 -4.86
C ILE A 57 -1.12 2.14 -4.48
N ARG A 58 0.00 2.86 -4.34
CA ARG A 58 0.00 4.29 -4.01
C ARG A 58 -0.65 5.10 -5.13
N VAL A 59 -0.24 4.85 -6.37
CA VAL A 59 -0.83 5.50 -7.56
C VAL A 59 -2.33 5.24 -7.65
N LEU A 60 -2.76 4.00 -7.42
CA LEU A 60 -4.18 3.64 -7.47
C LEU A 60 -4.99 4.28 -6.34
N LEU A 61 -4.41 4.45 -5.14
CA LEU A 61 -5.07 5.14 -4.03
C LEU A 61 -5.16 6.64 -4.26
N VAL A 62 -4.10 7.28 -4.78
CA VAL A 62 -4.09 8.71 -5.11
C VAL A 62 -5.04 9.03 -6.26
N ALA A 63 -5.12 8.19 -7.29
CA ALA A 63 -6.03 8.38 -8.40
C ALA A 63 -7.53 8.25 -8.02
N GLN A 64 -7.83 7.69 -6.85
CA GLN A 64 -9.18 7.55 -6.30
C GLN A 64 -9.57 8.67 -5.32
N ALA A 65 -8.63 9.57 -4.97
CA ALA A 65 -8.82 10.69 -4.03
C ALA A 65 -9.13 12.00 -4.76
#